data_AF-A0A1V0URV0-F1
#
_entry.id   AF-A0A1V0URV0-F1
#
_cell.length_a   1.000
_cell.length_b   1.000
_cell.length_c   1.000
_cell.angle_alpha   90.00
_cell.angle_beta   90.00
_cell.angle_gamma   90.00
#
_symmetry.space_group_name_H-M   'P 1'
#
loop_
_entity.id
_entity.type
_entity.pdbx_description
1 polymer ?
#
loop_
_entity_poly.entity_id
_entity_poly.type
_entity_poly.pdbx_seq_one_letter_code
_entity_poly.pdbx_strand_id
1 'polypeptide(L)'
;MNGSFNKSQLLSLLESLSGAERVLLVTTRVPKNWQDTVNSHIKEVASEFSNVKVIDWNSASEGKNDYFYNDGVHLKPEGCKYYVPLLIDVLKE
;
A
#
# COMPACT_ATOMS: atom_id res chain seq x y z
N MET A 1 -3.19 -1.59 17.75
CA MET A 1 -2.69 -2.81 17.07
C MET A 1 -2.96 -2.67 15.59
N ASN A 2 -2.02 -3.09 14.74
CA ASN A 2 -2.25 -3.17 13.29
C ASN A 2 -2.93 -4.49 12.95
N GLY A 3 -3.80 -4.52 11.95
CA GLY A 3 -4.55 -5.72 11.58
C GLY A 3 -5.38 -5.52 10.30
N SER A 4 -6.17 -6.53 9.98
CA SER A 4 -7.08 -6.47 8.83
C SER A 4 -8.15 -5.38 9.01
N PHE A 5 -8.61 -4.86 7.89
CA PHE A 5 -9.85 -4.09 7.79
C PHE A 5 -10.78 -4.76 6.78
N ASN A 6 -12.08 -4.52 6.90
CA ASN A 6 -13.06 -4.95 5.90
C ASN A 6 -13.23 -3.86 4.82
N LYS A 7 -13.91 -4.20 3.72
CA LYS A 7 -14.11 -3.27 2.60
C LYS A 7 -14.89 -2.02 2.98
N SER A 8 -15.89 -2.11 3.86
CA SER A 8 -16.69 -0.94 4.25
C SER A 8 -15.87 0.08 5.04
N GLN A 9 -14.92 -0.36 5.87
CA GLN A 9 -13.98 0.53 6.55
C GLN A 9 -13.10 1.28 5.56
N LEU A 10 -12.57 0.60 4.53
CA LEU A 10 -11.76 1.25 3.50
C LEU A 10 -12.60 2.19 2.63
N LEU A 11 -13.82 1.79 2.27
CA LEU A 11 -14.76 2.61 1.52
C LEU A 11 -15.05 3.92 2.25
N SER A 12 -15.47 3.85 3.52
CA SER A 12 -15.76 5.05 4.33
C SER A 12 -14.53 5.95 4.50
N LEU A 13 -13.33 5.36 4.58
CA LEU A 13 -12.09 6.15 4.60
C LEU A 13 -11.88 6.91 3.29
N LEU A 14 -12.00 6.25 2.14
CA LEU A 14 -11.79 6.88 0.83
C LEU A 14 -12.89 7.91 0.52
N GLU A 15 -14.14 7.66 0.91
CA GLU A 15 -15.24 8.65 0.84
C GLU A 15 -14.92 9.91 1.65
N SER A 16 -14.34 9.77 2.85
CA SER A 16 -13.93 10.91 3.68
C SER A 16 -12.81 11.74 3.05
N LEU A 17 -12.07 11.16 2.09
CA LEU A 17 -11.00 11.81 1.33
C LEU A 17 -11.46 12.28 -0.07
N SER A 18 -12.76 12.26 -0.37
CA SER A 18 -13.31 12.66 -1.68
C SER A 18 -12.96 14.09 -2.10
N GLY A 19 -12.67 14.98 -1.15
CA GLY A 19 -12.20 16.35 -1.42
C GLY A 19 -10.71 16.46 -1.76
N ALA A 20 -9.93 15.39 -1.62
CA ALA A 20 -8.52 15.38 -1.99
C ALA A 20 -8.36 15.27 -3.51
N GLU A 21 -7.45 16.07 -4.08
CA GLU A 21 -7.12 16.02 -5.51
C GLU A 21 -6.62 14.64 -5.94
N ARG A 22 -5.80 14.01 -5.09
CA ARG A 22 -5.24 12.68 -5.33
C ARG A 22 -5.02 11.94 -4.01
N VAL A 23 -5.32 10.65 -4.01
CA VAL A 23 -5.05 9.73 -2.90
C VAL A 23 -4.15 8.61 -3.42
N LEU A 24 -3.00 8.43 -2.78
CA LEU A 24 -2.10 7.31 -3.07
C LEU A 24 -2.29 6.22 -2.03
N LEU A 25 -2.77 5.06 -2.46
CA LEU A 25 -3.00 3.91 -1.59
C LEU A 25 -1.96 2.83 -1.86
N VAL A 26 -1.17 2.49 -0.84
CA VAL A 26 -0.02 1.58 -1.00
C VAL A 26 -0.37 0.18 -0.46
N THR A 27 -0.12 -0.87 -1.24
CA THR A 27 -0.32 -2.26 -0.74
C THR A 27 0.70 -2.60 0.34
N THR A 28 0.32 -3.52 1.24
CA THR A 28 1.15 -3.89 2.39
C THR A 28 2.07 -5.08 2.09
N ARG A 29 3.25 -5.12 2.72
CA ARG A 29 4.17 -6.26 2.75
C ARG A 29 4.44 -6.60 4.22
N VAL A 30 3.94 -7.73 4.67
CA VAL A 30 3.97 -8.16 6.07
C VAL A 30 3.79 -9.69 6.15
N PRO A 31 4.59 -10.42 6.92
CA PRO A 31 4.44 -11.87 7.08
C PRO A 31 3.28 -12.20 8.04
N LYS A 32 2.05 -11.82 7.68
CA LYS A 32 0.83 -12.08 8.44
C LYS A 32 -0.25 -12.63 7.51
N ASN A 33 -1.09 -13.51 8.05
CA ASN A 33 -2.17 -14.18 7.33
C ASN A 33 -3.21 -13.24 6.69
N TRP A 34 -3.29 -11.99 7.16
CA TRP A 34 -4.23 -10.99 6.65
C TRP A 34 -3.68 -10.13 5.50
N GLN A 35 -2.39 -10.24 5.15
CA GLN A 35 -1.76 -9.41 4.11
C GLN A 35 -2.56 -9.45 2.79
N ASP A 36 -2.84 -10.65 2.31
CA ASP A 36 -3.42 -10.82 0.96
C ASP A 36 -4.89 -10.38 0.94
N THR A 37 -5.63 -10.61 2.02
CA THR A 37 -6.99 -10.07 2.20
C THR A 37 -7.00 -8.55 2.16
N VAL A 38 -6.11 -7.90 2.92
CA VAL A 38 -5.98 -6.44 2.94
C VAL A 38 -5.59 -5.90 1.56
N ASN A 39 -4.63 -6.53 0.88
CA ASN A 39 -4.19 -6.10 -0.45
C ASN A 39 -5.29 -6.30 -1.51
N SER A 40 -6.10 -7.35 -1.42
CA SER A 40 -7.29 -7.53 -2.28
C SER A 40 -8.31 -6.43 -2.04
N HIS A 41 -8.63 -6.13 -0.78
CA HIS A 41 -9.55 -5.05 -0.44
C HIS A 41 -9.07 -3.69 -0.95
N ILE A 42 -7.76 -3.40 -0.83
CA ILE A 42 -7.14 -2.19 -1.39
C ILE A 42 -7.40 -2.09 -2.89
N LYS A 43 -7.06 -3.14 -3.64
CA LYS A 43 -7.18 -3.15 -5.11
C LYS A 43 -8.63 -3.03 -5.57
N GLU A 44 -9.53 -3.74 -4.90
CA GLU A 44 -10.96 -3.74 -5.24
C GLU A 44 -11.61 -2.38 -4.97
N VAL A 45 -11.53 -1.88 -3.72
CA VAL A 45 -12.23 -0.64 -3.35
C VAL A 45 -11.61 0.57 -4.06
N ALA A 46 -10.28 0.61 -4.23
CA ALA A 46 -9.65 1.72 -4.95
C ALA A 46 -10.13 1.87 -6.40
N SER A 47 -10.55 0.78 -7.05
CA SER A 47 -11.07 0.83 -8.41
C SER A 47 -12.39 1.62 -8.55
N GLU A 48 -13.07 1.88 -7.43
CA GLU A 48 -14.32 2.65 -7.37
C GLU A 48 -14.08 4.17 -7.34
N PHE A 49 -12.84 4.63 -7.14
CA PHE A 49 -12.49 6.05 -6.96
C PHE A 49 -11.54 6.54 -8.05
N SER A 50 -11.96 7.54 -8.83
CA SER A 50 -11.14 8.12 -9.90
C SER A 50 -9.93 8.93 -9.40
N ASN A 51 -9.98 9.43 -8.17
CA ASN A 51 -8.89 10.18 -7.53
C ASN A 51 -7.93 9.29 -6.73
N VAL A 52 -8.16 7.97 -6.67
CA VAL A 52 -7.32 7.02 -5.94
C VAL A 52 -6.42 6.27 -6.92
N LYS A 53 -5.12 6.21 -6.60
CA LYS A 53 -4.15 5.37 -7.33
C LYS A 53 -3.47 4.39 -6.40
N VAL A 54 -3.47 3.12 -6.80
CA VAL A 54 -2.81 2.04 -6.04
C VAL A 54 -1.34 1.96 -6.43
N ILE A 55 -0.46 1.96 -5.43
CA ILE A 55 0.96 1.68 -5.59
C ILE A 55 1.23 0.28 -5.03
N ASP A 56 1.53 -0.67 -5.93
CA ASP A 56 1.65 -2.07 -5.56
C ASP A 56 3.03 -2.43 -4.97
N TRP A 57 3.28 -1.91 -3.76
CA TRP A 57 4.50 -2.19 -3.00
C TRP A 57 4.68 -3.68 -2.68
N ASN A 58 3.59 -4.41 -2.46
CA ASN A 58 3.63 -5.86 -2.21
C ASN A 58 4.35 -6.60 -3.34
N SER A 59 3.88 -6.41 -4.58
CA SER A 59 4.51 -6.98 -5.78
C SER A 59 5.91 -6.39 -6.02
N ALA A 60 6.06 -5.07 -5.90
CA ALA A 60 7.35 -4.40 -6.16
C ALA A 60 8.46 -4.86 -5.20
N SER A 61 8.12 -5.24 -3.98
CA SER A 61 9.06 -5.73 -2.96
C SER A 61 9.35 -7.23 -3.07
N GLU A 62 8.63 -7.99 -3.89
CA GLU A 62 8.80 -9.44 -4.01
C GLU A 62 10.25 -9.81 -4.36
N GLY A 63 10.75 -10.88 -3.72
CA GLY A 63 12.14 -11.34 -3.83
C GLY A 63 13.20 -10.45 -3.17
N LYS A 64 12.84 -9.28 -2.60
CA LYS A 64 13.80 -8.30 -2.06
C LYS A 64 13.97 -8.40 -0.54
N ASN A 65 14.15 -9.62 -0.03
CA ASN A 65 14.24 -9.85 1.42
C ASN A 65 15.37 -9.06 2.09
N ASP A 66 16.47 -8.80 1.37
CA ASP A 66 17.61 -8.04 1.89
C ASP A 66 17.27 -6.58 2.21
N TYR A 67 16.19 -6.04 1.64
CA TYR A 67 15.71 -4.68 1.91
C TYR A 67 14.99 -4.55 3.25
N PHE A 68 14.64 -5.66 3.90
CA PHE A 68 13.91 -5.67 5.17
C PHE A 68 14.82 -6.11 6.32
N TYR A 69 14.51 -5.65 7.53
CA TYR A 69 15.00 -6.26 8.75
C TYR A 69 14.38 -7.66 8.96
N ASN A 70 14.85 -8.38 9.98
CA ASN A 70 14.47 -9.77 10.23
C ASN A 70 12.96 -9.99 10.46
N ASP A 71 12.21 -8.94 10.79
CA ASP A 71 10.75 -9.03 10.93
C ASP A 71 9.99 -9.07 9.59
N GLY A 72 10.67 -8.81 8.47
CA GLY A 72 10.06 -8.81 7.13
C GLY A 72 9.09 -7.65 6.88
N VAL A 73 9.11 -6.61 7.72
CA VAL A 73 8.21 -5.44 7.64
C VAL A 73 9.00 -4.14 7.57
N HIS A 74 9.95 -3.93 8.48
CA HIS A 74 10.70 -2.69 8.54
C HIS A 74 11.78 -2.66 7.47
N LEU A 75 11.84 -1.57 6.70
CA LEU A 75 12.87 -1.38 5.69
C LEU A 75 14.21 -0.99 6.31
N LYS A 76 15.28 -1.58 5.78
CA LYS A 76 16.65 -1.07 5.91
C LYS A 76 16.81 0.20 5.05
N PRO A 77 17.87 1.00 5.25
CA PRO A 77 18.15 2.17 4.41
C PRO A 77 18.13 1.89 2.90
N GLU A 78 18.61 0.72 2.47
CA GLU A 78 18.61 0.28 1.06
C GLU A 78 17.18 0.04 0.57
N GLY A 79 16.33 -0.55 1.41
CA GLY A 79 14.90 -0.72 1.13
C GLY A 79 14.18 0.61 0.99
N CYS A 80 14.48 1.58 1.85
CA CYS A 80 13.94 2.94 1.74
C CYS A 80 14.32 3.61 0.41
N LYS A 81 15.58 3.45 -0.04
CA LYS A 81 16.06 3.97 -1.33
C LYS A 81 15.35 3.35 -2.53
N TYR A 82 14.82 2.13 -2.39
CA TYR A 82 14.01 1.48 -3.41
C TYR A 82 12.52 1.85 -3.31
N TYR A 83 11.99 2.00 -2.10
CA TYR A 83 10.58 2.33 -1.84
C TYR A 83 10.20 3.75 -2.27
N VAL A 84 11.02 4.75 -1.92
CA VAL A 84 10.70 6.17 -2.12
C VAL A 84 10.51 6.54 -3.60
N PRO A 85 11.37 6.11 -4.55
CA PRO A 85 11.18 6.39 -5.97
C PRO A 85 9.83 5.92 -6.51
N LEU A 86 9.34 4.75 -6.07
CA LEU A 86 8.03 4.22 -6.49
C LEU A 86 6.88 5.17 -6.15
N LEU A 87 6.97 5.87 -5.00
CA LEU A 87 5.97 6.87 -4.61
C LEU A 87 6.13 8.17 -5.39
N ILE A 88 7.38 8.63 -5.55
CA ILE A 88 7.68 9.90 -6.22
C ILE A 88 7.30 9.86 -7.69
N ASP A 89 7.55 8.75 -8.39
CA ASP A 89 7.26 8.66 -9.82
C ASP A 89 5.76 8.77 -10.09
N VAL A 90 4.92 8.25 -9.19
CA VAL A 90 3.46 8.38 -9.25
C VAL A 90 2.98 9.81 -9.00
N LEU A 91 3.74 10.62 -8.26
CA LEU A 91 3.41 12.04 -8.02
C LEU A 91 3.79 12.94 -9.20
N LYS A 92 4.64 12.48 -10.12
CA LYS A 92 5.06 13.25 -11.31
C LYS A 92 4.13 13.06 -12.50
N GLU A 93 3.29 12.03 -12.49
CA GLU A 93 2.22 11.80 -13.46
C GLU A 93 1.06 12.79 -13.29
#